data_AF-A0A0A3Y5Q8-F1
#
_entry.id   AF-A0A0A3Y5Q8-F1
#
_cell.length_a   1.000
_cell.length_b   1.000
_cell.length_c   1.000
_cell.angle_alpha   90.00
_cell.angle_beta   90.00
_cell.angle_gamma   90.00
#
_symmetry.space_group_name_H-M   'P 1'
#
loop_
_entity.id
_entity.type
_entity.pdbx_description
1 polymer ?
#
loop_
_entity_poly.entity_id
_entity_poly.type
_entity_poly.pdbx_seq_one_letter_code
_entity_poly.pdbx_strand_id
1 'polypeptide(L)'
;MRDFRDAKAMAQTLRESLTTKAVTISHSESLELVSRMLGIADWNTLSALLHAERRDPIAPAARLKATTALYPAIPLRDLVPFPNATYPMFVGREKTMHALNQAFEGGREVVVVIQREAAVDDPRFSDVYEIGILAQLLELETLRDGTLRVLTRGLRRVALRSFAAESAAYQAEVAEVGEGVARDARDLIRRIYQRFQDYTAAHGILVPDIWLFFDQTRDAGQIADTVATRMKLPIKDKYELLATLDPTTRLERIEALLDLSQRPVSADYAATKRRALDHADRRRHQYATLEHLLLALTEDANASAVMRACDADLGKLTQSLVQYLDNELKHRVIETGSAEPTAAFNRVDQRAAFLAQEVGYPEVTGVNALVALFAETRSPAAGLLAEHGVSRGRADKAIVRGLG
;
A
#
# COMPACT_ATOMS: atom_id res chain seq x y z
N MET A 1 -24.00 -12.36 29.03
CA MET A 1 -23.50 -12.26 27.64
C MET A 1 -22.50 -13.39 27.47
N ARG A 2 -22.70 -14.32 26.53
CA ARG A 2 -21.77 -15.45 26.33
C ARG A 2 -20.48 -14.90 25.71
N ASP A 3 -19.33 -15.25 26.27
CA ASP A 3 -18.03 -14.79 25.80
C ASP A 3 -17.64 -15.56 24.53
N PHE A 4 -17.45 -14.84 23.42
CA PHE A 4 -17.18 -15.43 22.10
C PHE A 4 -15.67 -15.54 21.78
N ARG A 5 -14.80 -14.98 22.63
CA ARG A 5 -13.38 -14.71 22.32
C ARG A 5 -12.57 -15.95 21.92
N ASP A 6 -13.00 -17.14 22.32
CA ASP A 6 -12.30 -18.40 22.10
C ASP A 6 -12.94 -19.32 21.03
N ALA A 7 -13.87 -18.81 20.21
CA ALA A 7 -14.62 -19.65 19.25
C ALA A 7 -13.72 -20.48 18.29
N LYS A 8 -12.56 -19.96 17.87
CA LYS A 8 -11.59 -20.72 17.06
C LYS A 8 -10.93 -21.86 17.84
N ALA A 9 -10.56 -21.60 19.10
CA ALA A 9 -9.99 -22.61 19.98
C ALA A 9 -11.03 -23.70 20.30
N MET A 10 -12.29 -23.31 20.53
CA MET A 10 -13.40 -24.24 20.69
C MET A 10 -13.60 -25.14 19.47
N ALA A 11 -13.51 -24.58 18.25
CA ALA A 11 -13.66 -25.34 17.01
C ALA A 11 -12.51 -26.34 16.81
N GLN A 12 -11.28 -25.92 17.16
CA GLN A 12 -10.12 -26.79 17.16
C GLN A 12 -10.27 -27.95 18.17
N THR A 13 -10.59 -27.64 19.43
CA THR A 13 -10.79 -28.65 20.49
C THR A 13 -11.93 -29.61 20.15
N LEU A 14 -13.02 -29.10 19.55
CA LEU A 14 -14.14 -29.92 19.07
C LEU A 14 -13.69 -30.89 17.99
N ARG A 15 -12.94 -30.42 16.99
CA ARG A 15 -12.41 -31.25 15.91
C ARG A 15 -11.47 -32.33 16.44
N GLU A 16 -10.56 -31.97 17.34
CA GLU A 16 -9.63 -32.91 17.99
C GLU A 16 -10.39 -33.97 18.81
N SER A 17 -11.41 -33.56 19.57
CA SER A 17 -12.25 -34.45 20.38
C SER A 17 -13.12 -35.40 19.53
N LEU A 18 -13.57 -34.96 18.36
CA LEU A 18 -14.33 -35.83 17.44
C LEU A 18 -13.43 -36.82 16.72
N THR A 19 -12.19 -36.40 16.40
CA THR A 19 -11.19 -37.28 15.78
C THR A 19 -10.82 -38.45 16.70
N THR A 20 -10.70 -38.22 18.01
CA THR A 20 -10.47 -39.32 18.99
C THR A 20 -11.64 -40.30 19.10
N LYS A 21 -12.83 -39.91 18.64
CA LYS A 21 -14.03 -40.75 18.56
C LYS A 21 -14.30 -41.30 17.15
N ALA A 22 -13.29 -41.27 16.27
CA ALA A 22 -13.37 -41.72 14.88
C ALA A 22 -14.40 -40.95 14.00
N VAL A 23 -14.74 -39.71 14.36
CA VAL A 23 -15.56 -38.81 13.56
C VAL A 23 -14.67 -37.72 12.98
N THR A 24 -14.49 -37.71 11.66
CA THR A 24 -13.72 -36.69 10.94
C THR A 24 -14.63 -35.59 10.44
N ILE A 25 -14.34 -34.34 10.86
CA ILE A 25 -14.98 -33.13 10.32
C ILE A 25 -13.91 -32.18 9.80
N SER A 26 -14.25 -31.41 8.76
CA SER A 26 -13.40 -30.36 8.22
C SER A 26 -13.28 -29.17 9.17
N HIS A 27 -12.30 -28.32 8.91
CA HIS A 27 -12.13 -27.09 9.68
C HIS A 27 -13.35 -26.17 9.59
N SER A 28 -13.92 -26.01 8.38
CA SER A 28 -15.13 -25.21 8.17
C SER A 28 -16.33 -25.78 8.92
N GLU A 29 -16.55 -27.09 8.90
CA GLU A 29 -17.65 -27.73 9.65
C GLU A 29 -17.50 -27.54 11.16
N SER A 30 -16.27 -27.59 11.69
CA SER A 30 -16.03 -27.34 13.11
C SER A 30 -16.36 -25.90 13.53
N LEU A 31 -16.10 -24.93 12.64
CA LEU A 31 -16.42 -23.53 12.86
C LEU A 31 -17.93 -23.28 12.79
N GLU A 32 -18.63 -23.88 11.83
CA GLU A 32 -20.09 -23.82 11.70
C GLU A 32 -20.82 -24.38 12.93
N LEU A 33 -20.35 -25.52 13.46
CA LEU A 33 -20.93 -26.13 14.65
C LEU A 33 -20.74 -25.25 15.90
N VAL A 34 -19.57 -24.63 16.06
CA VAL A 34 -19.32 -23.71 17.17
C VAL A 34 -20.17 -22.45 17.05
N SER A 35 -20.33 -21.90 15.84
CA SER A 35 -21.22 -20.75 15.60
C SER A 35 -22.64 -21.02 16.06
N ARG A 36 -23.21 -22.16 15.65
CA ARG A 36 -24.57 -22.57 16.05
C ARG A 36 -24.68 -22.81 17.55
N MET A 37 -23.66 -23.42 18.18
CA MET A 37 -23.62 -23.65 19.62
C MET A 37 -23.64 -22.33 20.41
N LEU A 38 -22.98 -21.30 19.88
CA LEU A 38 -22.95 -19.95 20.45
C LEU A 38 -24.22 -19.13 20.11
N GLY A 39 -25.16 -19.68 19.35
CA GLY A 39 -26.44 -19.06 19.00
C GLY A 39 -26.37 -18.15 17.77
N ILE A 40 -25.33 -18.27 16.94
CA ILE A 40 -25.13 -17.49 15.72
C ILE A 40 -25.31 -18.40 14.49
N ALA A 41 -25.92 -17.86 13.42
CA ALA A 41 -26.39 -18.66 12.28
C ALA A 41 -25.26 -19.36 11.51
N ASP A 42 -24.13 -18.71 11.34
CA ASP A 42 -22.98 -19.18 10.55
C ASP A 42 -21.66 -18.58 11.04
N TRP A 43 -20.54 -19.15 10.58
CA TRP A 43 -19.20 -18.67 10.92
C TRP A 43 -18.91 -17.26 10.44
N ASN A 44 -19.46 -16.85 9.29
CA ASN A 44 -19.22 -15.50 8.76
C ASN A 44 -19.77 -14.42 9.69
N THR A 45 -20.98 -14.63 10.22
CA THR A 45 -21.66 -13.74 11.16
C THR A 45 -20.95 -13.71 12.50
N LEU A 46 -20.55 -14.86 13.04
CA LEU A 46 -19.78 -14.92 14.29
C LEU A 46 -18.40 -14.28 14.13
N SER A 47 -17.73 -14.51 13.01
CA SER A 47 -16.44 -13.90 12.69
C SER A 47 -16.56 -12.37 12.60
N ALA A 48 -17.64 -11.86 11.99
CA ALA A 48 -17.91 -10.42 11.95
C ALA A 48 -18.09 -9.82 13.36
N LEU A 49 -18.81 -10.51 14.25
CA LEU A 49 -18.99 -10.10 15.64
C LEU A 49 -17.67 -10.12 16.43
N LEU A 50 -16.83 -11.14 16.24
CA LEU A 50 -15.51 -11.23 16.85
C LEU A 50 -14.56 -10.14 16.39
N HIS A 51 -14.62 -9.77 15.11
CA HIS A 51 -13.86 -8.64 14.57
C HIS A 51 -14.39 -7.29 15.05
N ALA A 52 -15.70 -7.16 15.29
CA ALA A 52 -16.29 -5.97 15.87
C ALA A 52 -15.90 -5.77 17.34
N GLU A 53 -15.82 -6.84 18.14
CA GLU A 53 -15.41 -6.81 19.55
C GLU A 53 -13.89 -6.72 19.75
N ARG A 54 -13.09 -7.19 18.78
CA ARG A 54 -11.62 -7.01 18.73
C ARG A 54 -11.19 -5.64 18.22
N ARG A 55 -12.12 -4.72 17.93
CA ARG A 55 -11.77 -3.31 17.86
C ARG A 55 -11.24 -2.92 19.23
N ASP A 56 -9.92 -2.88 19.36
CA ASP A 56 -9.31 -1.92 20.26
C ASP A 56 -10.03 -0.60 20.00
N PRO A 57 -10.62 0.05 21.01
CA PRO A 57 -11.08 1.40 20.81
C PRO A 57 -9.84 2.14 20.32
N ILE A 58 -9.89 2.66 19.11
CA ILE A 58 -9.01 3.75 18.72
C ILE A 58 -9.30 4.83 19.77
N ALA A 59 -8.50 4.88 20.83
CA ALA A 59 -8.71 5.74 21.98
C ALA A 59 -7.97 7.07 21.74
N PRO A 60 -8.52 8.22 22.18
CA PRO A 60 -9.87 8.45 22.70
C PRO A 60 -10.83 8.87 21.58
N ALA A 61 -12.12 8.85 21.90
CA ALA A 61 -13.12 9.62 21.17
C ALA A 61 -12.58 11.02 20.89
N ALA A 62 -12.25 11.30 19.63
CA ALA A 62 -12.17 12.68 19.21
C ALA A 62 -13.48 13.34 19.64
N ARG A 63 -13.37 14.52 20.24
CA ARG A 63 -14.53 15.31 20.64
C ARG A 63 -15.23 15.73 19.36
N LEU A 64 -16.12 14.87 18.86
CA LEU A 64 -17.03 15.20 17.79
C LEU A 64 -17.81 16.41 18.28
N LYS A 65 -17.70 17.53 17.57
CA LYS A 65 -18.56 18.66 17.88
C LYS A 65 -20.00 18.22 17.64
N ALA A 66 -20.91 18.63 18.51
CA ALA A 66 -22.33 18.24 18.42
C ALA A 66 -23.00 18.77 17.14
N THR A 67 -22.47 19.84 16.55
CA THR A 67 -22.98 20.44 15.33
C THR A 67 -22.63 19.57 14.11
N THR A 68 -23.66 19.10 13.42
CA THR A 68 -23.55 18.47 12.11
C THR A 68 -23.90 19.46 10.99
N ALA A 69 -23.42 19.19 9.79
CA ALA A 69 -23.76 19.92 8.58
C ALA A 69 -23.89 18.98 7.40
N LEU A 70 -24.81 19.30 6.48
CA LEU A 70 -25.10 18.51 5.29
C LEU A 70 -24.34 19.09 4.10
N TYR A 71 -23.62 18.23 3.37
CA TYR A 71 -22.85 18.62 2.19
C TYR A 71 -23.11 17.66 1.03
N PRO A 72 -22.99 18.14 -0.23
CA PRO A 72 -22.82 17.24 -1.37
C PRO A 72 -21.58 16.37 -1.16
N ALA A 73 -21.69 15.09 -1.51
CA ALA A 73 -20.67 14.10 -1.23
C ALA A 73 -20.14 13.45 -2.53
N ILE A 74 -18.86 13.10 -2.53
CA ILE A 74 -18.20 12.43 -3.65
C ILE A 74 -17.54 11.17 -3.12
N PRO A 75 -18.05 9.97 -3.48
CA PRO A 75 -17.43 8.73 -3.08
C PRO A 75 -16.22 8.40 -3.98
N LEU A 76 -15.02 8.41 -3.42
CA LEU A 76 -13.77 8.01 -4.08
C LEU A 76 -13.39 6.57 -3.71
N ARG A 77 -12.84 5.85 -4.69
CA ARG A 77 -12.37 4.47 -4.53
C ARG A 77 -10.86 4.29 -4.73
N ASP A 78 -10.24 5.15 -5.52
CA ASP A 78 -8.83 4.97 -5.96
C ASP A 78 -7.84 5.89 -5.23
N LEU A 79 -8.33 6.72 -4.30
CA LEU A 79 -7.51 7.71 -3.59
C LEU A 79 -8.05 7.98 -2.18
N VAL A 80 -7.13 8.15 -1.23
CA VAL A 80 -7.41 8.72 0.09
C VAL A 80 -6.83 10.13 0.15
N PRO A 81 -7.68 11.18 0.24
CA PRO A 81 -7.22 12.55 0.36
C PRO A 81 -6.77 12.89 1.79
N PHE A 82 -5.90 13.90 1.90
CA PHE A 82 -5.45 14.46 3.17
C PHE A 82 -5.68 15.98 3.21
N PRO A 83 -5.76 16.60 4.41
CA PRO A 83 -5.83 18.06 4.53
C PRO A 83 -4.67 18.78 3.83
N ASN A 84 -4.94 19.97 3.31
CA ASN A 84 -4.04 20.85 2.56
C ASN A 84 -3.51 20.27 1.23
N ALA A 85 -3.68 18.98 0.97
CA ALA A 85 -3.33 18.37 -0.30
C ALA A 85 -4.31 18.82 -1.39
N THR A 86 -3.77 19.11 -2.57
CA THR A 86 -4.56 19.37 -3.78
C THR A 86 -4.48 18.15 -4.69
N TYR A 87 -5.62 17.67 -5.16
CA TYR A 87 -5.70 16.46 -5.99
C TYR A 87 -6.80 16.62 -7.06
N PRO A 88 -6.56 16.08 -8.27
CA PRO A 88 -7.58 16.02 -9.31
C PRO A 88 -8.54 14.84 -9.04
N MET A 89 -9.83 15.07 -9.24
CA MET A 89 -10.86 14.02 -9.26
C MET A 89 -11.47 13.96 -10.66
N PHE A 90 -11.68 12.74 -11.16
CA PHE A 90 -12.32 12.48 -12.43
C PHE A 90 -13.73 11.95 -12.17
N VAL A 91 -14.73 12.69 -12.64
CA VAL A 91 -16.14 12.43 -12.35
C VAL A 91 -16.88 12.17 -13.64
N GLY A 92 -17.43 10.96 -13.77
CA GLY A 92 -18.29 10.57 -14.91
C GLY A 92 -19.62 9.91 -14.51
N ARG A 93 -19.82 9.59 -13.22
CA ARG A 93 -21.08 8.99 -12.73
C ARG A 93 -22.12 10.08 -12.54
N GLU A 94 -23.34 9.83 -13.02
CA GLU A 94 -24.45 10.78 -13.01
C GLU A 94 -24.71 11.37 -11.61
N LYS A 95 -24.83 10.52 -10.58
CA LYS A 95 -25.07 10.97 -9.19
C LYS A 95 -23.96 11.87 -8.64
N THR A 96 -22.71 11.60 -9.02
CA THR A 96 -21.55 12.40 -8.59
C THR A 96 -21.48 13.72 -9.35
N MET A 97 -21.86 13.75 -10.63
CA MET A 97 -21.98 15.00 -11.40
C MET A 97 -23.06 15.91 -10.81
N HIS A 98 -24.21 15.36 -10.38
CA HIS A 98 -25.25 16.14 -9.72
C HIS A 98 -24.77 16.72 -8.38
N ALA A 99 -24.08 15.94 -7.55
CA ALA A 99 -23.49 16.43 -6.30
C ALA A 99 -22.49 17.58 -6.54
N LEU A 100 -21.69 17.46 -7.60
CA LEU A 100 -20.72 18.48 -7.99
C LEU A 100 -21.40 19.78 -8.43
N ASN A 101 -22.44 19.70 -9.26
CA ASN A 101 -23.20 20.87 -9.70
C ASN A 101 -23.83 21.60 -8.51
N GLN A 102 -24.47 20.86 -7.59
CA GLN A 102 -25.02 21.43 -6.35
C GLN A 102 -23.95 22.16 -5.53
N ALA A 103 -22.75 21.59 -5.43
CA ALA A 103 -21.64 22.22 -4.70
C ALA A 103 -21.16 23.52 -5.36
N PHE A 104 -21.10 23.59 -6.70
CA PHE A 104 -20.71 24.81 -7.42
C PHE A 104 -21.75 25.92 -7.35
N GLU A 105 -23.04 25.57 -7.28
CA GLU A 105 -24.14 26.54 -7.05
C GLU A 105 -24.16 27.06 -5.61
N GLY A 106 -23.65 26.29 -4.66
CA GLY A 106 -23.56 26.64 -3.25
C GLY A 106 -22.18 27.14 -2.81
N GLY A 107 -21.68 26.56 -1.71
CA GLY A 107 -20.44 26.99 -1.04
C GLY A 107 -19.12 26.51 -1.67
N ARG A 108 -19.16 25.79 -2.80
CA ARG A 108 -18.00 25.11 -3.42
C ARG A 108 -17.28 24.16 -2.47
N GLU A 109 -18.02 23.57 -1.53
CA GLU A 109 -17.53 22.57 -0.60
C GLU A 109 -18.21 21.23 -0.85
N VAL A 110 -17.43 20.17 -0.80
CA VAL A 110 -17.90 18.78 -0.90
C VAL A 110 -17.28 17.95 0.20
N VAL A 111 -17.97 16.89 0.61
CA VAL A 111 -17.37 15.85 1.45
C VAL A 111 -16.87 14.73 0.56
N VAL A 112 -15.57 14.50 0.59
CA VAL A 112 -14.95 13.36 -0.05
C VAL A 112 -15.03 12.17 0.89
N VAL A 113 -15.68 11.11 0.41
CA VAL A 113 -15.97 9.89 1.14
C VAL A 113 -15.14 8.75 0.55
N ILE A 114 -14.47 7.98 1.38
CA ILE A 114 -13.62 6.87 0.92
C ILE A 114 -14.45 5.58 0.91
N GLN A 115 -14.51 4.90 -0.24
CA GLN A 115 -15.15 3.60 -0.40
C GLN A 115 -14.25 2.50 0.15
N ARG A 116 -14.87 1.48 0.76
CA ARG A 116 -14.16 0.29 1.25
C ARG A 116 -13.77 -0.63 0.10
N GLU A 117 -14.64 -0.76 -0.89
CA GLU A 117 -14.48 -1.64 -2.03
C GLU A 117 -14.71 -0.88 -3.34
N ALA A 118 -13.69 -0.89 -4.21
CA ALA A 118 -13.73 -0.15 -5.48
C ALA A 118 -14.76 -0.68 -6.49
N ALA A 119 -15.21 -1.93 -6.31
CA ALA A 119 -16.15 -2.61 -7.19
C ALA A 119 -17.61 -2.16 -6.97
N VAL A 120 -17.91 -1.44 -5.88
CA VAL A 120 -19.27 -0.98 -5.59
C VAL A 120 -19.55 0.31 -6.37
N ASP A 121 -20.43 0.23 -7.37
CA ASP A 121 -20.77 1.39 -8.20
C ASP A 121 -21.65 2.42 -7.48
N ASP A 122 -22.62 1.92 -6.71
CA ASP A 122 -23.56 2.71 -5.93
C ASP A 122 -23.36 2.48 -4.42
N PRO A 123 -22.32 3.06 -3.81
CA PRO A 123 -22.01 2.81 -2.40
C PRO A 123 -23.12 3.33 -1.47
N ARG A 124 -23.41 2.54 -0.44
CA ARG A 124 -24.24 2.93 0.71
C ARG A 124 -23.35 3.30 1.89
N PHE A 125 -23.96 3.78 2.98
CA PHE A 125 -23.22 4.14 4.19
C PHE A 125 -22.38 3.00 4.78
N SER A 126 -22.82 1.74 4.64
CA SER A 126 -22.05 0.55 5.04
C SER A 126 -20.78 0.33 4.22
N ASP A 127 -20.77 0.83 2.98
CA ASP A 127 -19.75 0.52 1.97
C ASP A 127 -18.65 1.60 1.96
N VAL A 128 -18.77 2.60 2.83
CA VAL A 128 -17.83 3.70 2.99
C VAL A 128 -17.20 3.73 4.38
N TYR A 129 -16.08 4.41 4.47
CA TYR A 129 -15.40 4.65 5.72
C TYR A 129 -16.01 5.81 6.51
N GLU A 130 -15.80 5.78 7.83
CA GLU A 130 -16.43 6.67 8.81
C GLU A 130 -15.77 8.07 8.83
N ILE A 131 -14.51 8.18 8.41
CA ILE A 131 -13.78 9.46 8.31
C ILE A 131 -13.63 9.84 6.84
N GLY A 132 -13.99 11.08 6.52
CA GLY A 132 -13.82 11.69 5.20
C GLY A 132 -13.05 13.01 5.28
N ILE A 133 -12.96 13.70 4.14
CA ILE A 133 -12.35 15.03 4.04
C ILE A 133 -13.40 16.02 3.53
N LEU A 134 -13.60 17.11 4.26
CA LEU A 134 -14.24 18.29 3.68
C LEU A 134 -13.23 18.92 2.72
N ALA A 135 -13.61 19.11 1.46
CA ALA A 135 -12.76 19.63 0.41
C ALA A 135 -13.41 20.83 -0.29
N GLN A 136 -12.57 21.76 -0.73
CA GLN A 136 -12.97 22.89 -1.55
C GLN A 136 -12.77 22.56 -3.04
N LEU A 137 -13.75 22.91 -3.86
CA LEU A 137 -13.67 22.85 -5.31
C LEU A 137 -12.93 24.10 -5.81
N LEU A 138 -11.84 23.90 -6.56
CA LEU A 138 -11.01 24.98 -7.10
C LEU A 138 -11.36 25.25 -8.56
N GLU A 139 -11.22 24.25 -9.40
CA GLU A 139 -11.34 24.35 -10.86
C GLU A 139 -12.12 23.16 -11.41
N LEU A 140 -12.88 23.38 -12.48
CA LEU A 140 -13.61 22.36 -13.22
C LEU A 140 -13.28 22.47 -14.71
N GLU A 141 -12.95 21.34 -15.32
CA GLU A 141 -12.66 21.21 -16.74
C GLU A 141 -13.43 20.03 -17.32
N THR A 142 -14.17 20.25 -18.40
CA THR A 142 -14.82 19.18 -19.14
C THR A 142 -13.85 18.60 -20.17
N LEU A 143 -13.58 17.30 -20.07
CA LEU A 143 -12.72 16.58 -21.00
C LEU A 143 -13.48 16.23 -22.29
N ARG A 144 -12.75 15.81 -23.33
CA ARG A 144 -13.30 15.51 -24.66
C ARG A 144 -14.32 14.36 -24.68
N ASP A 145 -14.23 13.46 -23.70
CA ASP A 145 -15.10 12.30 -23.51
C ASP A 145 -16.35 12.62 -22.68
N GLY A 146 -16.50 13.87 -22.22
CA GLY A 146 -17.58 14.30 -21.33
C GLY A 146 -17.30 14.09 -19.84
N THR A 147 -16.17 13.46 -19.48
CA THR A 147 -15.74 13.33 -18.08
C THR A 147 -15.36 14.71 -17.52
N LEU A 148 -15.75 15.00 -16.28
CA LEU A 148 -15.34 16.22 -15.59
C LEU A 148 -14.05 15.98 -14.79
N ARG A 149 -13.02 16.79 -15.03
CA ARG A 149 -11.84 16.89 -14.18
C ARG A 149 -12.01 18.05 -13.22
N VAL A 150 -12.02 17.76 -11.92
CA VAL A 150 -12.19 18.76 -10.87
C VAL A 150 -10.95 18.81 -10.01
N LEU A 151 -10.34 19.97 -9.87
CA LEU A 151 -9.25 20.18 -8.94
C LEU A 151 -9.82 20.51 -7.56
N THR A 152 -9.40 19.77 -6.55
CA THR A 152 -9.89 19.95 -5.18
C THR A 152 -8.77 20.08 -4.17
N ARG A 153 -9.03 20.85 -3.11
CA ARG A 153 -8.14 20.99 -1.96
C ARG A 153 -8.82 20.42 -0.72
N GLY A 154 -8.18 19.44 -0.09
CA GLY A 154 -8.62 18.96 1.23
C GLY A 154 -8.49 20.07 2.26
N LEU A 155 -9.54 20.34 3.03
CA LEU A 155 -9.53 21.36 4.08
C LEU A 155 -9.26 20.71 5.43
N ARG A 156 -10.11 19.75 5.83
CA ARG A 156 -10.06 19.14 7.16
C ARG A 156 -10.77 17.79 7.19
N ARG A 157 -10.44 16.99 8.21
CA ARG A 157 -11.10 15.72 8.53
C ARG A 157 -12.51 15.96 9.06
N VAL A 158 -13.43 15.10 8.65
CA VAL A 158 -14.82 15.09 9.13
C VAL A 158 -15.27 13.66 9.39
N ALA A 159 -16.17 13.47 10.35
CA ALA A 159 -16.77 12.18 10.63
C ALA A 159 -18.15 12.12 9.99
N LEU A 160 -18.41 11.06 9.23
CA LEU A 160 -19.69 10.84 8.60
C LEU A 160 -20.72 10.36 9.64
N ARG A 161 -21.91 10.98 9.62
CA ARG A 161 -23.09 10.56 10.38
C ARG A 161 -24.08 9.81 9.51
N SER A 162 -24.21 10.24 8.27
CA SER A 162 -25.02 9.58 7.25
C SER A 162 -24.38 9.76 5.87
N PHE A 163 -24.73 8.87 4.94
CA PHE A 163 -24.37 8.95 3.54
C PHE A 163 -25.47 8.31 2.70
N ALA A 164 -26.06 9.08 1.80
CA ALA A 164 -27.15 8.62 0.96
C ALA A 164 -27.12 9.32 -0.40
N ALA A 165 -27.74 8.68 -1.40
CA ALA A 165 -28.04 9.32 -2.68
C ALA A 165 -29.47 9.86 -2.63
N GLU A 166 -29.66 11.04 -2.05
CA GLU A 166 -30.97 11.71 -2.02
C GLU A 166 -31.13 12.63 -3.24
N SER A 167 -32.31 12.65 -3.85
CA SER A 167 -32.64 13.55 -4.98
C SER A 167 -31.62 13.50 -6.13
N ALA A 168 -31.16 12.30 -6.49
CA ALA A 168 -30.19 12.02 -7.55
C ALA A 168 -28.75 12.55 -7.32
N ALA A 169 -28.42 13.08 -6.13
CA ALA A 169 -27.07 13.47 -5.74
C ALA A 169 -26.61 12.75 -4.47
N TYR A 170 -25.33 12.42 -4.37
CA TYR A 170 -24.78 11.95 -3.09
C TYR A 170 -24.72 13.10 -2.09
N GLN A 171 -25.17 12.84 -0.87
CA GLN A 171 -25.10 13.75 0.27
C GLN A 171 -24.55 13.04 1.50
N ALA A 172 -23.83 13.78 2.33
CA ALA A 172 -23.31 13.30 3.60
C ALA A 172 -23.57 14.33 4.69
N GLU A 173 -24.18 13.87 5.78
CA GLU A 173 -24.19 14.63 7.02
C GLU A 173 -22.89 14.34 7.78
N VAL A 174 -22.15 15.38 8.14
CA VAL A 174 -20.85 15.24 8.78
C VAL A 174 -20.74 16.08 10.05
N ALA A 175 -19.96 15.57 11.00
CA ALA A 175 -19.54 16.29 12.20
C ALA A 175 -18.07 16.67 12.09
N GLU A 176 -17.72 17.83 12.64
CA GLU A 176 -16.32 18.23 12.77
C GLU A 176 -15.58 17.31 13.75
N VAL A 177 -14.37 16.95 13.35
CA VAL A 177 -13.46 16.12 14.13
C VAL A 177 -12.29 16.99 14.58
N GLY A 178 -12.09 17.11 15.89
CA GLY A 178 -10.89 17.75 16.44
C GLY A 178 -9.68 16.83 16.32
N GLU A 179 -8.53 17.40 15.94
CA GLU A 179 -7.25 16.70 16.06
C GLU A 179 -6.76 16.69 17.50
N GLY A 180 -6.03 15.65 17.88
CA GLY A 180 -5.38 15.57 19.18
C GLY A 180 -4.30 16.64 19.34
N VAL A 181 -3.93 16.96 20.59
CA VAL A 181 -2.78 17.84 20.84
C VAL A 181 -1.51 17.03 20.62
N ALA A 182 -0.71 17.42 19.61
CA ALA A 182 0.54 16.75 19.32
C ALA A 182 1.50 16.83 20.52
N ARG A 183 2.07 15.69 20.90
CA ARG A 183 3.22 15.63 21.81
C ARG A 183 4.47 16.16 21.10
N ASP A 184 5.48 16.58 21.86
CA ASP A 184 6.78 16.91 21.27
C ASP A 184 7.37 15.67 20.60
N ALA A 185 7.48 15.73 19.27
CA ALA A 185 7.85 14.61 18.43
C ALA A 185 9.09 14.92 17.56
N ARG A 186 9.95 15.85 18.00
CA ARG A 186 11.11 16.32 17.22
C ARG A 186 12.03 15.20 16.73
N ASP A 187 12.36 14.24 17.60
CA ASP A 187 13.23 13.13 17.21
C ASP A 187 12.54 12.15 16.26
N LEU A 188 11.23 11.93 16.44
CA LEU A 188 10.40 11.13 15.54
C LEU A 188 10.34 11.76 14.15
N ILE A 189 10.10 13.08 14.07
CA ILE A 189 10.08 13.83 12.81
C ILE A 189 11.43 13.71 12.09
N ARG A 190 12.55 13.83 12.80
CA ARG A 190 13.89 13.68 12.21
C ARG A 190 14.10 12.28 11.61
N ARG A 191 13.69 11.22 12.30
CA ARG A 191 13.80 9.84 11.78
C ARG A 191 12.88 9.60 10.59
N ILE A 192 11.64 10.08 10.65
CA ILE A 192 10.69 10.02 9.53
C ILE A 192 11.27 10.74 8.32
N TYR A 193 11.85 11.92 8.50
CA TYR A 193 12.46 12.66 7.41
C TYR A 193 13.58 11.85 6.72
N GLN A 194 14.51 11.28 7.49
CA GLN A 194 15.59 10.44 6.93
C GLN A 194 15.03 9.23 6.17
N ARG A 195 14.11 8.47 6.78
CA ARG A 195 13.50 7.29 6.12
C ARG A 195 12.67 7.69 4.90
N PHE A 196 12.03 8.85 4.93
CA PHE A 196 11.26 9.37 3.81
C PHE A 196 12.17 9.86 2.67
N GLN A 197 13.36 10.38 2.97
CA GLN A 197 14.37 10.65 1.93
C GLN A 197 14.75 9.35 1.20
N ASP A 198 15.01 8.28 1.94
CA ASP A 198 15.29 6.96 1.35
C ASP A 198 14.10 6.45 0.52
N TYR A 199 12.88 6.60 1.04
CA TYR A 199 11.65 6.29 0.32
C TYR A 199 11.56 7.05 -1.00
N THR A 200 11.73 8.37 -0.99
CA THR A 200 11.62 9.18 -2.21
C THR A 200 12.72 8.89 -3.22
N ALA A 201 13.96 8.65 -2.76
CA ALA A 201 15.06 8.22 -3.62
C ALA A 201 14.79 6.85 -4.28
N ALA A 202 14.19 5.92 -3.53
CA ALA A 202 13.74 4.64 -4.06
C ALA A 202 12.63 4.82 -5.12
N HIS A 203 11.74 5.79 -4.97
CA HIS A 203 10.64 6.01 -5.93
C HIS A 203 10.96 7.01 -7.05
N GLY A 204 12.15 7.62 -7.04
CA GLY A 204 12.50 8.71 -7.96
C GLY A 204 11.61 9.95 -7.77
N ILE A 205 11.08 10.16 -6.57
CA ILE A 205 10.25 11.31 -6.22
C ILE A 205 11.17 12.47 -5.90
N LEU A 206 11.03 13.58 -6.62
CA LEU A 206 11.69 14.83 -6.28
C LEU A 206 11.00 15.43 -5.05
N VAL A 207 11.75 15.56 -3.95
CA VAL A 207 11.27 16.22 -2.73
C VAL A 207 11.45 17.73 -2.89
N PRO A 208 10.39 18.54 -2.81
CA PRO A 208 10.51 19.99 -2.90
C PRO A 208 11.32 20.58 -1.74
N ASP A 209 12.01 21.71 -1.97
CA ASP A 209 12.86 22.37 -0.96
C ASP A 209 12.11 22.77 0.32
N ILE A 210 10.79 22.93 0.27
CA ILE A 210 9.97 23.25 1.46
C ILE A 210 10.09 22.19 2.56
N TRP A 211 10.51 20.97 2.20
CA TRP A 211 10.74 19.87 3.14
C TRP A 211 12.01 20.06 3.98
N LEU A 212 12.95 20.91 3.54
CA LEU A 212 14.12 21.31 4.32
C LEU A 212 13.71 22.08 5.60
N PHE A 213 12.49 22.63 5.63
CA PHE A 213 11.93 23.35 6.78
C PHE A 213 11.06 22.47 7.69
N PHE A 214 11.08 21.14 7.53
CA PHE A 214 10.37 20.22 8.44
C PHE A 214 10.88 20.33 9.88
N ASP A 215 12.15 20.70 10.10
CA ASP A 215 12.65 20.96 11.46
C ASP A 215 12.05 22.23 12.09
N GLN A 216 11.63 23.18 11.26
CA GLN A 216 11.09 24.48 11.66
C GLN A 216 9.57 24.41 11.83
N THR A 217 8.93 23.59 10.99
CA THR A 217 7.49 23.34 11.01
C THR A 217 7.17 22.38 12.16
N ARG A 218 6.81 22.92 13.33
CA ARG A 218 6.51 22.12 14.54
C ARG A 218 5.14 21.45 14.53
N ASP A 219 4.43 21.48 13.40
CA ASP A 219 3.12 20.85 13.26
C ASP A 219 3.25 19.39 12.80
N ALA A 220 3.23 18.49 13.78
CA ALA A 220 3.27 17.05 13.56
C ALA A 220 2.15 16.55 12.64
N GLY A 221 0.95 17.14 12.72
CA GLY A 221 -0.20 16.72 11.93
C GLY A 221 -0.02 17.08 10.46
N GLN A 222 0.43 18.31 10.21
CA GLN A 222 0.73 18.78 8.86
C GLN A 222 1.87 17.98 8.21
N ILE A 223 2.93 17.67 8.96
CA ILE A 223 4.04 16.82 8.48
C ILE A 223 3.52 15.43 8.13
N ALA A 224 2.75 14.81 9.03
CA ALA A 224 2.19 13.49 8.81
C ALA A 224 1.33 13.43 7.54
N ASP A 225 0.47 14.43 7.34
CA ASP A 225 -0.43 14.50 6.17
C ASP A 225 0.36 14.74 4.87
N THR A 226 1.40 15.56 4.94
CA THR A 226 2.29 15.83 3.80
C THR A 226 3.05 14.58 3.37
N VAL A 227 3.58 13.81 4.33
CA VAL A 227 4.26 12.54 4.08
C VAL A 227 3.27 11.49 3.53
N ALA A 228 2.13 11.30 4.20
CA ALA A 228 1.12 10.31 3.81
C ALA A 228 0.56 10.54 2.39
N THR A 229 0.45 11.81 1.96
CA THR A 229 0.02 12.17 0.60
C THR A 229 0.96 11.60 -0.46
N ARG A 230 2.27 11.54 -0.18
CA ARG A 230 3.31 11.12 -1.14
C ARG A 230 3.60 9.63 -1.09
N MET A 231 3.36 8.98 0.04
CA MET A 231 3.51 7.53 0.15
C MET A 231 2.50 6.83 -0.76
N LYS A 232 2.96 5.81 -1.48
CA LYS A 232 2.13 4.87 -2.22
C LYS A 232 1.87 3.69 -1.30
N LEU A 233 0.62 3.48 -0.95
CA LEU A 233 0.18 2.49 0.02
C LEU A 233 -1.19 1.97 -0.41
N PRO A 234 -1.58 0.76 0.01
CA PRO A 234 -2.95 0.29 -0.12
C PRO A 234 -3.95 1.29 0.46
N ILE A 235 -5.15 1.36 -0.14
CA ILE A 235 -6.22 2.28 0.31
C ILE A 235 -6.51 2.11 1.81
N LYS A 236 -6.53 0.87 2.29
CA LYS A 236 -6.74 0.54 3.70
C LYS A 236 -5.71 1.23 4.60
N ASP A 237 -4.42 1.08 4.30
CA ASP A 237 -3.34 1.65 5.13
C ASP A 237 -3.33 3.18 5.05
N LYS A 238 -3.57 3.76 3.86
CA LYS A 238 -3.75 5.22 3.72
C LYS A 238 -4.94 5.72 4.54
N TYR A 239 -6.06 5.00 4.50
CA TYR A 239 -7.24 5.36 5.27
C TYR A 239 -6.96 5.28 6.77
N GLU A 240 -6.23 4.26 7.24
CA GLU A 240 -5.83 4.17 8.64
C GLU A 240 -5.00 5.39 9.08
N LEU A 241 -4.11 5.91 8.23
CA LEU A 241 -3.42 7.18 8.48
C LEU A 241 -4.38 8.38 8.53
N LEU A 242 -5.31 8.48 7.58
CA LEU A 242 -6.33 9.54 7.58
C LEU A 242 -7.19 9.50 8.85
N ALA A 243 -7.62 8.31 9.28
CA ALA A 243 -8.46 8.09 10.45
C ALA A 243 -7.71 8.21 11.78
N THR A 244 -6.38 8.31 11.77
CA THR A 244 -5.58 8.52 13.00
C THR A 244 -5.58 9.98 13.37
N LEU A 245 -6.45 10.37 14.30
CA LEU A 245 -6.69 11.77 14.64
C LEU A 245 -5.60 12.37 15.55
N ASP A 246 -4.92 11.54 16.35
CA ASP A 246 -3.76 11.97 17.13
C ASP A 246 -2.54 12.16 16.20
N PRO A 247 -1.97 13.37 16.11
CA PRO A 247 -0.85 13.63 15.20
C PRO A 247 0.41 12.82 15.51
N THR A 248 0.71 12.58 16.79
CA THR A 248 1.92 11.84 17.19
C THR A 248 1.78 10.36 16.84
N THR A 249 0.63 9.75 17.14
CA THR A 249 0.32 8.37 16.73
C THR A 249 0.32 8.22 15.21
N ARG A 250 -0.14 9.24 14.47
CA ARG A 250 -0.09 9.24 13.00
C ARG A 250 1.35 9.23 12.49
N LEU A 251 2.24 10.02 13.08
CA LEU A 251 3.68 9.98 12.78
C LEU A 251 4.32 8.63 13.13
N GLU A 252 3.99 8.04 14.28
CA GLU A 252 4.48 6.70 14.68
C GLU A 252 4.07 5.63 13.65
N ARG A 253 2.84 5.70 13.15
CA ARG A 253 2.36 4.81 12.08
C ARG A 253 3.10 5.03 10.77
N ILE A 254 3.36 6.29 10.40
CA ILE A 254 4.17 6.61 9.22
C ILE A 254 5.60 6.06 9.36
N GLU A 255 6.23 6.23 10.53
CA GLU A 255 7.56 5.66 10.78
C GLU A 255 7.55 4.14 10.60
N ALA A 256 6.57 3.44 11.17
CA ALA A 256 6.44 1.99 11.03
C ALA A 256 6.25 1.56 9.57
N LEU A 257 5.47 2.31 8.79
CA LEU A 257 5.28 2.04 7.36
C LEU A 257 6.52 2.32 6.52
N LEU A 258 7.35 3.28 6.93
CA LEU A 258 8.64 3.57 6.26
C LEU A 258 9.74 2.59 6.70
N ASP A 259 9.57 1.84 7.78
CA ASP A 259 10.55 0.88 8.25
C ASP A 259 10.48 -0.46 7.50
N LEU A 260 11.25 -0.55 6.42
CA LEU A 260 11.36 -1.77 5.61
C LEU A 260 12.12 -2.91 6.28
N SER A 261 12.85 -2.67 7.38
CA SER A 261 13.68 -3.70 8.01
C SER A 261 12.89 -4.89 8.52
N GLN A 262 11.60 -4.68 8.82
CA GLN A 262 10.70 -5.71 9.32
C GLN A 262 9.96 -6.44 8.20
N ARG A 263 10.21 -6.12 6.93
CA ARG A 263 9.44 -6.69 5.83
C ARG A 263 9.87 -8.13 5.56
N PRO A 264 8.96 -9.10 5.64
CA PRO A 264 9.28 -10.49 5.34
C PRO A 264 9.75 -10.62 3.89
N VAL A 265 10.76 -11.45 3.67
CA VAL A 265 11.26 -11.82 2.35
C VAL A 265 10.91 -13.28 2.12
N SER A 266 10.40 -13.62 0.93
CA SER A 266 10.08 -15.00 0.61
C SER A 266 11.32 -15.88 0.65
N ALA A 267 11.15 -17.16 0.99
CA ALA A 267 12.27 -18.11 1.04
C ALA A 267 13.01 -18.19 -0.31
N ASP A 268 12.25 -18.15 -1.41
CA ASP A 268 12.79 -18.16 -2.77
C ASP A 268 13.62 -16.91 -3.05
N TYR A 269 13.12 -15.72 -2.71
CA TYR A 269 13.86 -14.48 -2.95
C TYR A 269 15.09 -14.37 -2.05
N ALA A 270 15.02 -14.84 -0.80
CA ALA A 270 16.19 -14.94 0.07
C ALA A 270 17.26 -15.88 -0.53
N ALA A 271 16.84 -17.02 -1.08
CA ALA A 271 17.74 -17.93 -1.78
C ALA A 271 18.33 -17.28 -3.04
N THR A 272 17.54 -16.51 -3.79
CA THR A 272 17.97 -15.74 -4.96
C THR A 272 19.05 -14.72 -4.60
N LYS A 273 18.88 -13.96 -3.52
CA LYS A 273 19.91 -13.01 -3.05
C LYS A 273 21.22 -13.70 -2.68
N ARG A 274 21.15 -14.83 -1.99
CA ARG A 274 22.33 -15.64 -1.66
C ARG A 274 23.00 -16.18 -2.93
N ARG A 275 22.24 -16.70 -3.90
CA ARG A 275 22.81 -17.15 -5.20
C ARG A 275 23.53 -16.02 -5.93
N ALA A 276 23.00 -14.80 -5.90
CA ALA A 276 23.66 -13.65 -6.50
C ALA A 276 25.04 -13.36 -5.88
N LEU A 277 25.15 -13.44 -4.55
CA LEU A 277 26.43 -13.32 -3.84
C LEU A 277 27.36 -14.49 -4.19
N ASP A 278 26.85 -15.73 -4.19
CA ASP A 278 27.64 -16.91 -4.56
C ASP A 278 28.19 -16.80 -6.00
N HIS A 279 27.42 -16.22 -6.94
CA HIS A 279 27.90 -15.99 -8.30
C HIS A 279 29.06 -14.99 -8.35
N ALA A 280 29.06 -13.98 -7.48
CA ALA A 280 30.14 -13.01 -7.37
C ALA A 280 31.37 -13.63 -6.69
N ASP A 281 31.17 -14.37 -5.60
CA ASP A 281 32.22 -15.05 -4.83
C ASP A 281 32.98 -16.09 -5.68
N ARG A 282 32.25 -16.91 -6.45
CA ARG A 282 32.88 -17.92 -7.34
C ARG A 282 33.75 -17.28 -8.42
N ARG A 283 33.43 -16.05 -8.82
CA ARG A 283 34.21 -15.24 -9.77
C ARG A 283 35.27 -14.38 -9.08
N ARG A 284 35.32 -14.44 -7.74
CA ARG A 284 36.15 -13.59 -6.88
C ARG A 284 35.91 -12.11 -7.10
N HIS A 285 34.72 -11.73 -7.55
CA HIS A 285 34.36 -10.32 -7.72
C HIS A 285 34.24 -9.64 -6.34
N GLN A 286 34.81 -8.44 -6.21
CA GLN A 286 34.70 -7.63 -4.99
C GLN A 286 33.25 -7.32 -4.63
N TYR A 287 32.40 -7.16 -5.64
CA TYR A 287 31.03 -6.70 -5.47
C TYR A 287 30.02 -7.56 -6.21
N ALA A 288 28.89 -7.82 -5.56
CA ALA A 288 27.69 -8.33 -6.21
C ALA A 288 26.92 -7.16 -6.86
N THR A 289 26.91 -7.18 -8.19
CA THR A 289 26.25 -6.17 -9.04
C THR A 289 24.82 -6.58 -9.40
N LEU A 290 24.10 -5.71 -10.12
CA LEU A 290 22.76 -6.00 -10.62
C LEU A 290 22.72 -7.15 -11.63
N GLU A 291 23.81 -7.38 -12.35
CA GLU A 291 23.93 -8.48 -13.30
C GLU A 291 24.02 -9.84 -12.59
N HIS A 292 24.67 -9.88 -11.42
CA HIS A 292 24.67 -11.07 -10.55
C HIS A 292 23.26 -11.34 -9.99
N LEU A 293 22.56 -10.28 -9.58
CA LEU A 293 21.18 -10.40 -9.11
C LEU A 293 20.25 -10.88 -10.23
N LEU A 294 20.36 -10.30 -11.43
CA LEU A 294 19.55 -10.68 -12.57
C LEU A 294 19.83 -12.13 -13.00
N LEU A 295 21.09 -12.56 -12.98
CA LEU A 295 21.45 -13.96 -13.22
C LEU A 295 20.77 -14.89 -12.19
N ALA A 296 20.80 -14.55 -10.90
CA ALA A 296 20.13 -15.35 -9.89
C ALA A 296 18.58 -15.35 -10.04
N LEU A 297 18.01 -14.26 -10.56
CA LEU A 297 16.58 -14.11 -10.83
C LEU A 297 16.12 -14.93 -12.05
N THR A 298 16.99 -15.27 -13.01
CA THR A 298 16.60 -16.19 -14.11
C THR A 298 16.33 -17.61 -13.59
N GLU A 299 16.85 -17.95 -12.41
CA GLU A 299 16.64 -19.20 -11.68
C GLU A 299 15.54 -19.12 -10.61
N ASP A 300 15.03 -17.91 -10.32
CA ASP A 300 13.92 -17.71 -9.36
C ASP A 300 12.61 -18.14 -10.02
N ALA A 301 11.82 -18.99 -9.34
CA ALA A 301 10.63 -19.59 -9.93
C ALA A 301 9.61 -18.55 -10.41
N ASN A 302 9.34 -17.53 -9.58
CA ASN A 302 8.34 -16.52 -9.88
C ASN A 302 8.90 -15.47 -10.87
N ALA A 303 10.12 -14.98 -10.66
CA ALA A 303 10.71 -14.00 -11.57
C ALA A 303 10.92 -14.57 -12.98
N SER A 304 11.41 -15.82 -13.09
CA SER A 304 11.60 -16.49 -14.38
C SER A 304 10.28 -16.77 -15.10
N ALA A 305 9.19 -17.05 -14.37
CA ALA A 305 7.86 -17.17 -14.96
C ALA A 305 7.39 -15.84 -15.59
N VAL A 306 7.59 -14.71 -14.88
CA VAL A 306 7.28 -13.37 -15.42
C VAL A 306 8.12 -13.06 -16.65
N MET A 307 9.43 -13.36 -16.64
CA MET A 307 10.30 -13.17 -17.81
C MET A 307 9.85 -14.02 -19.00
N ARG A 308 9.52 -15.30 -18.81
CA ARG A 308 9.00 -16.17 -19.88
C ARG A 308 7.66 -15.68 -20.43
N ALA A 309 6.79 -15.14 -19.58
CA ALA A 309 5.54 -14.52 -20.01
C ALA A 309 5.75 -13.21 -20.82
N CYS A 310 6.95 -12.64 -20.77
CA CYS A 310 7.40 -11.58 -21.67
C CYS A 310 8.08 -12.12 -22.93
N ASP A 311 7.95 -13.42 -23.24
CA ASP A 311 8.61 -14.13 -24.35
C ASP A 311 10.15 -14.11 -24.31
N ALA A 312 10.74 -13.96 -23.11
CA ALA A 312 12.19 -13.98 -22.97
C ALA A 312 12.78 -15.38 -23.16
N ASP A 313 13.84 -15.46 -23.97
CA ASP A 313 14.69 -16.65 -24.03
C ASP A 313 15.69 -16.63 -22.87
N LEU A 314 15.31 -17.27 -21.75
CA LEU A 314 16.14 -17.29 -20.54
C LEU A 314 17.51 -17.95 -20.76
N GLY A 315 17.63 -18.88 -21.71
CA GLY A 315 18.90 -19.51 -22.04
C GLY A 315 19.88 -18.48 -22.62
N LYS A 316 19.41 -17.72 -23.61
CA LYS A 316 20.21 -16.64 -24.21
C LYS A 316 20.49 -15.51 -23.23
N LEU A 317 19.50 -15.09 -22.44
CA LEU A 317 19.70 -14.05 -21.42
C LEU A 317 20.78 -14.48 -20.41
N THR A 318 20.72 -15.71 -19.92
CA THR A 318 21.72 -16.29 -19.01
C THR A 318 23.10 -16.30 -19.66
N GLN A 319 23.20 -16.70 -20.93
CA GLN A 319 24.46 -16.68 -21.67
C GLN A 319 25.05 -15.26 -21.79
N SER A 320 24.22 -14.28 -22.15
CA SER A 320 24.63 -12.87 -22.22
C SER A 320 25.12 -12.34 -20.87
N LEU A 321 24.41 -12.68 -19.78
CA LEU A 321 24.79 -12.28 -18.43
C LEU A 321 26.12 -12.89 -18.01
N VAL A 322 26.31 -14.20 -18.20
CA VAL A 322 27.56 -14.89 -17.90
C VAL A 322 28.71 -14.28 -18.70
N GLN A 323 28.51 -14.04 -20.00
CA GLN A 323 29.52 -13.40 -20.84
C GLN A 323 29.88 -11.99 -20.34
N TYR A 324 28.90 -11.19 -19.91
CA TYR A 324 29.15 -9.87 -19.34
C TYR A 324 29.95 -9.98 -18.04
N LEU A 325 29.52 -10.84 -17.12
CA LEU A 325 30.18 -11.03 -15.82
C LEU A 325 31.63 -11.50 -15.99
N ASP A 326 31.89 -12.45 -16.89
CA ASP A 326 33.21 -13.06 -17.03
C ASP A 326 34.22 -12.17 -17.79
N ASN A 327 33.73 -11.23 -18.62
CA ASN A 327 34.59 -10.37 -19.44
C ASN A 327 34.68 -8.93 -18.92
N GLU A 328 33.54 -8.29 -18.65
CA GLU A 328 33.47 -6.86 -18.33
C GLU A 328 33.76 -6.56 -16.85
N LEU A 329 33.57 -7.53 -15.95
CA LEU A 329 33.87 -7.38 -14.53
C LEU A 329 35.19 -8.04 -14.09
N LYS A 330 35.95 -8.60 -15.03
CA LYS A 330 37.18 -9.38 -14.80
C LYS A 330 38.27 -8.65 -13.99
N HIS A 331 38.27 -7.32 -13.98
CA HIS A 331 39.26 -6.51 -13.29
C HIS A 331 38.89 -6.11 -11.85
N ARG A 332 37.70 -6.49 -11.35
CA ARG A 332 37.23 -6.16 -9.99
C ARG A 332 37.35 -7.34 -9.05
N VAL A 333 38.53 -7.95 -8.98
CA VAL A 333 38.76 -9.20 -8.25
C VAL A 333 39.43 -8.95 -6.90
N ILE A 334 38.95 -9.61 -5.85
CA ILE A 334 39.58 -9.63 -4.52
C ILE A 334 40.37 -10.92 -4.30
N GLU A 335 41.49 -10.83 -3.58
CA GLU A 335 42.32 -11.99 -3.22
C GLU A 335 41.76 -12.75 -2.01
N THR A 336 41.09 -12.05 -1.09
CA THR A 336 40.47 -12.60 0.13
C THR A 336 39.20 -11.84 0.49
N GLY A 337 38.23 -12.52 1.11
CA GLY A 337 36.93 -11.95 1.51
C GLY A 337 35.75 -12.47 0.69
N SER A 338 34.54 -12.06 1.07
CA SER A 338 33.30 -12.31 0.34
C SER A 338 32.82 -11.05 -0.37
N ALA A 339 32.14 -11.21 -1.50
CA ALA A 339 31.55 -10.14 -2.26
C ALA A 339 30.51 -9.37 -1.45
N GLU A 340 30.53 -8.04 -1.55
CA GLU A 340 29.53 -7.18 -0.93
C GLU A 340 28.54 -6.65 -1.97
N PRO A 341 27.24 -6.51 -1.65
CA PRO A 341 26.29 -5.87 -2.55
C PRO A 341 26.69 -4.44 -2.91
N THR A 342 26.60 -4.08 -4.19
CA THR A 342 26.75 -2.68 -4.61
C THR A 342 25.61 -1.80 -4.09
N ALA A 343 25.81 -0.48 -4.06
CA ALA A 343 24.74 0.48 -3.74
C ALA A 343 23.52 0.33 -4.68
N ALA A 344 23.73 -0.02 -5.96
CA ALA A 344 22.64 -0.25 -6.90
C ALA A 344 21.84 -1.52 -6.57
N PHE A 345 22.54 -2.59 -6.17
CA PHE A 345 21.91 -3.80 -5.64
C PHE A 345 21.03 -3.48 -4.42
N ASN A 346 21.57 -2.79 -3.43
CA ASN A 346 20.83 -2.44 -2.21
C ASN A 346 19.60 -1.57 -2.50
N ARG A 347 19.71 -0.61 -3.45
CA ARG A 347 18.55 0.17 -3.89
C ARG A 347 17.47 -0.68 -4.55
N VAL A 348 17.84 -1.67 -5.36
CA VAL A 348 16.86 -2.59 -5.97
C VAL A 348 16.18 -3.43 -4.91
N ASP A 349 16.91 -3.94 -3.92
CA ASP A 349 16.32 -4.71 -2.80
C ASP A 349 15.35 -3.84 -1.97
N GLN A 350 15.73 -2.60 -1.66
CA GLN A 350 14.86 -1.64 -0.97
C GLN A 350 13.61 -1.28 -1.78
N ARG A 351 13.76 -1.02 -3.08
CA ARG A 351 12.63 -0.77 -4.00
C ARG A 351 11.70 -1.97 -4.09
N ALA A 352 12.24 -3.19 -4.12
CA ALA A 352 11.44 -4.41 -4.13
C ALA A 352 10.54 -4.48 -2.88
N ALA A 353 11.08 -4.13 -1.71
CA ALA A 353 10.31 -4.10 -0.47
C ALA A 353 9.19 -3.05 -0.48
N PHE A 354 9.45 -1.85 -1.02
CA PHE A 354 8.41 -0.84 -1.21
C PHE A 354 7.34 -1.30 -2.21
N LEU A 355 7.71 -1.88 -3.35
CA LEU A 355 6.73 -2.39 -4.31
C LEU A 355 5.81 -3.46 -3.69
N ALA A 356 6.36 -4.36 -2.87
CA ALA A 356 5.56 -5.35 -2.15
C ALA A 356 4.58 -4.68 -1.16
N GLN A 357 4.98 -3.59 -0.51
CA GLN A 357 4.11 -2.80 0.37
C GLN A 357 3.02 -2.07 -0.39
N GLU A 358 3.34 -1.41 -1.50
CA GLU A 358 2.39 -0.66 -2.33
C GLU A 358 1.19 -1.52 -2.75
N VAL A 359 1.45 -2.78 -3.11
CA VAL A 359 0.44 -3.76 -3.55
C VAL A 359 -0.22 -4.46 -2.35
N GLY A 360 0.36 -4.37 -1.15
CA GLY A 360 -0.15 -5.04 0.04
C GLY A 360 0.19 -6.53 0.12
N TYR A 361 1.24 -6.99 -0.57
CA TYR A 361 1.70 -8.37 -0.48
C TYR A 361 2.26 -8.70 0.91
N PRO A 362 2.20 -9.94 1.40
CA PRO A 362 2.70 -10.26 2.75
C PRO A 362 4.24 -10.24 2.84
N GLU A 363 4.92 -10.48 1.73
CA GLU A 363 6.38 -10.62 1.66
C GLU A 363 6.95 -10.04 0.36
N VAL A 364 8.26 -9.81 0.35
CA VAL A 364 9.02 -9.40 -0.83
C VAL A 364 9.44 -10.64 -1.63
N THR A 365 9.17 -10.63 -2.93
CA THR A 365 9.48 -11.75 -3.83
C THR A 365 10.50 -11.35 -4.91
N GLY A 366 11.02 -12.34 -5.65
CA GLY A 366 11.88 -12.11 -6.80
C GLY A 366 11.20 -11.31 -7.90
N VAL A 367 9.87 -11.36 -8.01
CA VAL A 367 9.09 -10.54 -8.95
C VAL A 367 9.21 -9.06 -8.60
N ASN A 368 9.14 -8.71 -7.30
CA ASN A 368 9.32 -7.33 -6.87
C ASN A 368 10.73 -6.81 -7.21
N ALA A 369 11.76 -7.64 -7.04
CA ALA A 369 13.13 -7.30 -7.40
C ALA A 369 13.33 -7.14 -8.91
N LEU A 370 12.71 -8.00 -9.71
CA LEU A 370 12.70 -7.90 -11.17
C LEU A 370 12.05 -6.58 -11.63
N VAL A 371 10.90 -6.21 -11.06
CA VAL A 371 10.22 -4.94 -11.39
C VAL A 371 11.08 -3.75 -10.94
N ALA A 372 11.70 -3.82 -9.77
CA ALA A 372 12.58 -2.77 -9.24
C ALA A 372 13.84 -2.54 -10.10
N LEU A 373 14.36 -3.58 -10.76
CA LEU A 373 15.52 -3.53 -11.66
C LEU A 373 15.32 -2.55 -12.82
N PHE A 374 14.10 -2.42 -13.35
CA PHE A 374 13.82 -1.49 -14.47
C PHE A 374 14.04 -0.02 -14.14
N ALA A 375 14.04 0.35 -12.86
CA ALA A 375 14.35 1.72 -12.43
C ALA A 375 15.84 2.06 -12.52
N GLU A 376 16.72 1.06 -12.64
CA GLU A 376 18.17 1.24 -12.81
C GLU A 376 18.51 1.30 -14.31
N THR A 377 17.98 2.32 -15.01
CA THR A 377 18.04 2.45 -16.49
C THR A 377 19.44 2.53 -17.07
N ARG A 378 20.44 2.88 -16.26
CA ARG A 378 21.86 2.93 -16.66
C ARG A 378 22.61 1.63 -16.35
N SER A 379 21.94 0.63 -15.78
CA SER A 379 22.57 -0.65 -15.48
C SER A 379 22.61 -1.56 -16.72
N PRO A 380 23.73 -2.26 -16.95
CA PRO A 380 23.81 -3.33 -17.95
C PRO A 380 22.71 -4.38 -17.77
N ALA A 381 22.36 -4.74 -16.52
CA ALA A 381 21.26 -5.65 -16.23
C ALA A 381 19.91 -5.20 -16.85
N ALA A 382 19.53 -3.92 -16.70
CA ALA A 382 18.31 -3.39 -17.31
C ALA A 382 18.39 -3.37 -18.85
N GLY A 383 19.57 -3.06 -19.41
CA GLY A 383 19.82 -3.12 -20.85
C GLY A 383 19.62 -4.53 -21.42
N LEU A 384 20.23 -5.53 -20.79
CA LEU A 384 20.12 -6.94 -21.18
C LEU A 384 18.67 -7.44 -21.10
N LEU A 385 17.91 -7.07 -20.05
CA LEU A 385 16.47 -7.40 -20.01
C LEU A 385 15.72 -6.85 -21.23
N ALA A 386 15.98 -5.59 -21.60
CA ALA A 386 15.33 -4.94 -22.73
C ALA A 386 15.72 -5.58 -24.08
N GLU A 387 16.98 -5.93 -24.27
CA GLU A 387 17.48 -6.65 -25.45
C GLU A 387 16.79 -8.02 -25.64
N HIS A 388 16.46 -8.68 -24.52
CA HIS A 388 15.74 -9.95 -24.50
C HIS A 388 14.21 -9.79 -24.42
N GLY A 389 13.69 -8.61 -24.73
CA GLY A 389 12.25 -8.36 -24.89
C GLY A 389 11.47 -8.22 -23.58
N VAL A 390 12.14 -8.19 -22.43
CA VAL A 390 11.54 -7.97 -21.12
C VAL A 390 11.58 -6.48 -20.80
N SER A 391 10.41 -5.85 -20.84
CA SER A 391 10.24 -4.45 -20.43
C SER A 391 9.27 -4.34 -19.27
N ARG A 392 9.37 -3.25 -18.50
CA ARG A 392 8.47 -2.98 -17.37
C ARG A 392 6.99 -3.16 -17.74
N GLY A 393 6.55 -2.55 -18.84
CA GLY A 393 5.16 -2.64 -19.26
C GLY A 393 4.68 -4.05 -19.65
N ARG A 394 5.59 -4.93 -20.08
CA ARG A 394 5.26 -6.35 -20.34
C ARG A 394 5.24 -7.15 -19.05
N ALA A 395 6.20 -6.91 -18.15
CA ALA A 395 6.24 -7.53 -16.83
C ALA A 395 4.99 -7.20 -16.01
N ASP A 396 4.59 -5.92 -15.96
CA ASP A 396 3.38 -5.47 -15.27
C ASP A 396 2.13 -6.19 -15.81
N LYS A 397 2.01 -6.34 -17.14
CA LYS A 397 0.90 -7.10 -17.77
C LYS A 397 0.93 -8.59 -17.44
N ALA A 398 2.11 -9.19 -17.34
CA ALA A 398 2.25 -10.60 -16.97
C ALA A 398 1.84 -10.85 -15.51
N ILE A 399 2.24 -9.95 -14.60
CA ILE A 399 1.89 -10.01 -13.18
C ILE A 399 0.36 -9.92 -13.00
N VAL A 400 -0.30 -8.96 -13.67
CA VAL A 400 -1.76 -8.79 -13.61
C VAL A 400 -2.52 -10.04 -14.11
N ARG A 401 -1.92 -10.88 -14.96
CA ARG A 401 -2.53 -12.13 -15.44
C ARG A 401 -2.38 -13.31 -14.48
N GLY A 402 -1.91 -13.09 -13.25
CA GLY A 402 -1.86 -14.09 -12.18
C GLY A 402 -0.53 -14.86 -12.05
N LEU A 403 0.58 -14.28 -12.53
CA LEU A 403 1.93 -14.85 -12.40
C LEU A 403 2.77 -14.14 -11.32
N GLY A 404 2.12 -13.47 -10.37
CA GLY A 404 2.73 -12.61 -9.36
C GLY A 404 2.63 -13.15 -7.95
#